data_AF-A0A965KAP4-F1
#
_entry.id   AF-A0A965KAP4-F1
#
_cell.length_a   1.000
_cell.length_b   1.000
_cell.length_c   1.000
_cell.angle_alpha   90.00
_cell.angle_beta   90.00
_cell.angle_gamma   90.00
#
_symmetry.space_group_name_H-M   'P 1'
#
loop_
_entity.id
_entity.type
_entity.pdbx_description
1 polymer ?
#
loop_
_entity_poly.entity_id
_entity_poly.type
_entity_poly.pdbx_seq_one_letter_code
_entity_poly.pdbx_strand_id
1 'polypeptide(L)' 'MTTHDQTPIIAQATAKGSGAIAMVRLSGQSLFAVVAPMIKLPHAQSIEQCGGDTVHF' A
#
# COMPACT_ATOMS: atom_id res chain seq x y z
N MET A 1 16.13 -24.26 -5.73
CA MET A 1 15.93 -22.80 -5.52
C MET A 1 14.49 -22.61 -5.10
N THR A 2 14.28 -22.20 -3.86
CA THR A 2 12.95 -22.00 -3.28
C THR A 2 12.24 -20.85 -3.97
N THR A 3 11.07 -21.12 -4.53
CA THR A 3 10.06 -20.12 -4.89
C THR A 3 9.69 -19.38 -3.62
N HIS A 4 10.42 -18.32 -3.29
CA HIS A 4 10.06 -17.47 -2.16
C HIS A 4 8.66 -16.93 -2.44
N ASP A 5 7.74 -17.28 -1.54
CA ASP A 5 6.32 -16.92 -1.58
C ASP A 5 6.12 -15.52 -2.16
N GLN A 6 5.56 -15.48 -3.37
CA GLN A 6 5.23 -14.23 -4.05
C GLN A 6 3.98 -13.54 -3.46
N THR A 7 3.48 -14.04 -2.34
CA THR A 7 2.29 -13.52 -1.68
C THR A 7 2.60 -12.17 -1.03
N PRO A 8 1.89 -11.09 -1.42
CA PRO A 8 1.99 -9.81 -0.75
C PRO A 8 1.76 -9.92 0.76
N ILE A 9 2.64 -9.30 1.54
CA ILE A 9 2.50 -9.17 2.98
C ILE A 9 1.72 -7.88 3.26
N ILE A 10 0.72 -7.97 4.14
CA ILE A 10 -0.13 -6.83 4.55
C ILE A 10 -0.09 -6.73 6.08
N ALA A 11 0.20 -5.54 6.60
CA ALA A 11 0.23 -5.31 8.04
C ALA A 11 -0.29 -3.91 8.40
N GLN A 12 -0.98 -3.80 9.54
CA GLN A 12 -1.29 -2.51 10.14
C GLN A 12 -0.01 -1.92 10.75
N ALA A 13 0.36 -0.72 10.34
CA ALA A 13 1.60 -0.04 10.77
C ALA A 13 1.35 1.01 11.87
N THR A 14 0.10 1.33 12.17
CA THR A 14 -0.30 2.15 13.33
C THR A 14 -0.80 1.30 14.48
N ALA A 15 -0.76 1.83 15.71
CA ALA A 15 -1.35 1.17 16.88
C ALA A 15 -2.85 0.88 16.67
N LYS A 16 -3.37 -0.14 17.34
CA LYS A 16 -4.81 -0.40 17.39
C LYS A 16 -5.50 0.67 18.23
N GLY A 17 -6.62 1.20 17.75
CA GLY A 17 -7.40 2.22 18.46
C GLY A 17 -8.15 3.15 17.53
N SER A 18 -8.75 4.20 18.11
CA SER A 18 -9.35 5.31 17.37
C SER A 18 -8.35 6.44 17.23
N GLY A 19 -8.18 6.96 16.02
CA GLY A 19 -7.32 8.09 15.70
C GLY A 19 -7.74 8.70 14.37
N ALA A 20 -7.23 9.89 14.08
CA ALA A 20 -7.58 10.60 12.83
C ALA A 20 -7.10 9.85 11.58
N ILE A 21 -6.01 9.08 11.69
CA ILE A 21 -5.38 8.36 10.58
C ILE A 21 -4.98 6.97 11.06
N ALA A 22 -5.21 5.97 10.19
CA ALA A 22 -4.65 4.63 10.33
C ALA A 22 -3.81 4.30 9.09
N MET A 23 -2.73 3.53 9.26
CA MET A 23 -1.84 3.15 8.17
C MET A 23 -1.76 1.63 8.03
N VAL A 24 -1.93 1.16 6.79
CA VAL A 24 -1.72 -0.23 6.39
C VAL A 24 -0.57 -0.25 5.40
N ARG A 25 0.47 -1.05 5.67
CA ARG A 25 1.63 -1.22 4.80
C ARG A 25 1.52 -2.54 4.05
N LEU A 26 1.74 -2.48 2.74
CA LEU A 26 1.85 -3.65 1.87
C LEU A 26 3.30 -3.79 1.40
N SER A 27 3.80 -5.02 1.29
CA SER A 27 5.15 -5.34 0.81
C SER A 27 5.13 -6.61 -0.04
N GLY A 28 5.78 -6.61 -1.19
CA GLY A 28 5.78 -7.73 -2.13
C GLY A 28 5.83 -7.27 -3.58
N GLN A 29 5.77 -8.22 -4.52
CA GLN A 29 5.66 -7.92 -5.95
C GLN A 29 4.21 -7.61 -6.32
N SER A 30 4.01 -6.84 -7.39
CA SER A 30 2.70 -6.58 -8.00
C SER A 30 1.62 -5.98 -7.08
N LEU A 31 2.02 -5.24 -6.04
CA LEU A 31 1.09 -4.67 -5.05
C LEU A 31 0.04 -3.76 -5.68
N PHE A 32 0.42 -2.97 -6.69
CA PHE A 32 -0.48 -2.06 -7.38
C PHE A 32 -1.66 -2.79 -8.04
N ALA A 33 -1.45 -3.99 -8.60
CA ALA A 33 -2.54 -4.79 -9.15
C ALA A 33 -3.55 -5.22 -8.07
N VAL A 34 -3.08 -5.42 -6.82
CA VAL A 34 -3.93 -5.76 -5.68
C VAL A 34 -4.72 -4.54 -5.20
N VAL A 35 -4.07 -3.37 -5.08
CA VAL A 35 -4.72 -2.18 -4.48
C VAL A 35 -5.48 -1.30 -5.46
N ALA A 36 -5.14 -1.32 -6.75
CA ALA A 36 -5.78 -0.46 -7.76
C ALA A 36 -7.32 -0.61 -7.84
N PRO A 37 -7.92 -1.81 -7.71
CA PRO A 37 -9.38 -1.94 -7.70
C PRO A 37 -10.06 -1.35 -6.45
N MET A 38 -9.32 -1.20 -5.35
CA MET A 38 -9.86 -0.80 -4.05
C MET A 38 -9.72 0.70 -3.78
N ILE A 39 -8.81 1.39 -4.47
CA ILE A 39 -8.50 2.80 -4.21
C ILE A 39 -9.28 3.69 -5.17
N LYS A 40 -10.11 4.58 -4.61
CA LYS A 40 -10.75 5.68 -5.34
C LYS A 40 -9.92 6.93 -5.14
N LEU A 41 -8.98 7.20 -6.03
CA LEU A 41 -8.26 8.47 -6.02
C LEU A 41 -9.18 9.60 -6.54
N PRO A 42 -9.10 10.81 -5.96
CA PRO A 42 -9.73 11.99 -6.55
C PRO A 42 -9.36 12.11 -8.03
N HIS A 43 -10.32 12.51 -8.86
CA HIS A 43 -10.11 12.71 -10.30
C HIS A 43 -9.68 11.47 -11.11
N ALA A 44 -9.93 10.26 -10.61
CA ALA A 44 -9.67 8.99 -11.32
C ALA A 44 -8.19 8.79 -11.76
N GLN A 45 -7.25 9.42 -11.05
CA GLN A 45 -5.83 9.20 -11.31
C GLN A 45 -5.44 7.75 -11.02
N SER A 46 -4.57 7.18 -11.86
CA SER A 46 -3.99 5.86 -11.56
C SER A 46 -3.06 5.99 -10.36
N ILE A 47 -3.08 5.01 -9.46
CA ILE A 47 -2.14 4.97 -8.33
C ILE A 47 -0.68 4.86 -8.78
N GLU A 48 -0.45 4.34 -9.98
CA GLU A 48 0.86 4.29 -10.63
C GLU A 48 1.38 5.69 -11.00
N GLN A 49 0.49 6.68 -11.05
CA GLN A 49 0.78 8.08 -11.34
C GLN A 49 0.83 8.96 -10.08
N CYS A 50 0.53 8.40 -8.90
CA CYS A 50 0.79 9.11 -7.65
C CYS A 50 2.31 9.25 -7.47
N GLY A 51 2.80 10.49 -7.54
CA GLY A 51 4.19 10.80 -7.21
C GLY A 51 4.54 10.29 -5.82
N GLY A 52 5.58 9.47 -5.72
CA GLY A 52 6.11 9.01 -4.45
C GLY A 52 7.05 10.05 -3.86
N ASP A 53 6.59 10.82 -2.87
CA ASP A 53 7.48 11.62 -2.04
C ASP A 53 7.96 10.78 -0.85
N THR A 54 9.27 10.54 -0.77
CA THR A 54 9.88 9.99 0.45
C THR A 54 10.13 11.15 1.41
N VAL A 55 9.32 11.24 2.48
CA VAL A 55 9.58 12.20 3.56
C VAL A 55 10.76 11.68 4.38
N HIS A 56 11.89 12.38 4.31
CA HIS A 56 13.05 12.15 5.16
C HIS A 56 12.88 12.93 6.47
N PHE A 57 13.03 12.25 7.61
CA PHE A 57 13.06 12.85 8.96
C PHE A 57 14.50 13.01 9.43
#